data_AF-T0QSU1-F1
#
_entry.id   AF-T0QSU1-F1
#
_cell.length_a   1.000
_cell.length_b   1.000
_cell.length_c   1.000
_cell.angle_alpha   90.00
_cell.angle_beta   90.00
_cell.angle_gamma   90.00
#
_symmetry.space_group_name_H-M   'P 1'
#
loop_
_entity.id
_entity.type
_entity.pdbx_description
1 polymer ?
#
loop_
_entity_poly.entity_id
_entity_poly.type
_entity_poly.pdbx_seq_one_letter_code
_entity_poly.pdbx_strand_id
1 'polypeptide(L)'
;MATNAPTSRGSVPDARASFSGVVSYGRYESGMIPDDEETKEADTPPTRQDHHEVGLHEVLAPAPKAQGCLKTRRGKAILAVSVLGIIGLIFGLVVASGGSDGKGASQSTSDNMVVPAPSSTQPWTSGPTVAPVMTSATPPTPRPPAPAVVQPSASTPIPTVTSTLTPKPTPAPTPTPVLYGKINDGTPGTAGQVTNMASFPPLGCKLPNYLSENGGLFAQAPNGTKVPVAIKGINWFGMETELRIPFGLWANPDNGTSLFEVVAFLARHNFNSIRLPLTVDALVKNTPPNANVVNEYESPGLNLTSYVSAVQSIVRACGALGISVLLDIHYLSVTDKGDAWFSDITPESVTLQAMDALTTNLCEDAYWNVVGVDLKNEPWQTTWGDDGPKDFRRGATLLAQRMLAKCPNWLAFVEGNAETHSITINGTRFDYYDWWGGGLQAAGTSPITTLPTKLVYAPHYYNPSVYPQSFLVSSAAPRKAGETVLRNYTEWGDAELRQVVSATAQDMFGYLRAQGHAIVFGEFGGLFALDAHPHKTSQRVVNLCMQIMMEQGYSGGYMWALNPESGYGFNPSDTAGYWTEGLLQPNWRDVNNVYLDALRALDRLPHLRRFPCFT
;
A
#
# COMPACT_ATOMS: atom_id res chain seq x y z
N MET A 1 -75.32 -14.89 -12.18
CA MET A 1 -75.26 -16.37 -12.17
C MET A 1 -73.80 -16.72 -12.44
N ALA A 2 -73.03 -17.22 -11.48
CA ALA A 2 -73.00 -18.61 -10.97
C ALA A 2 -72.34 -19.56 -12.01
N THR A 3 -71.38 -20.43 -11.69
CA THR A 3 -70.99 -21.04 -10.38
C THR A 3 -69.47 -21.31 -10.19
N ASN A 4 -69.00 -21.20 -8.94
CA ASN A 4 -68.10 -22.07 -8.12
C ASN A 4 -66.95 -22.85 -8.82
N ALA A 5 -65.67 -22.86 -8.35
CA ALA A 5 -65.09 -23.08 -7.00
C ALA A 5 -65.22 -24.55 -6.50
N PRO A 6 -64.20 -25.16 -5.84
CA PRO A 6 -63.87 -24.78 -4.43
C PRO A 6 -62.39 -24.95 -3.92
N THR A 7 -61.94 -24.01 -3.05
CA THR A 7 -61.30 -24.15 -1.68
C THR A 7 -60.10 -25.10 -1.42
N SER A 8 -59.19 -24.97 -0.42
CA SER A 8 -58.93 -24.14 0.80
C SER A 8 -57.54 -24.55 1.38
N ARG A 9 -56.85 -24.01 2.41
CA ARG A 9 -56.80 -22.84 3.36
C ARG A 9 -55.40 -22.94 4.06
N GLY A 10 -54.86 -21.98 4.84
CA GLY A 10 -55.23 -20.60 5.18
C GLY A 10 -54.46 -20.08 6.43
N SER A 11 -54.53 -18.75 6.68
CA SER A 11 -54.21 -18.01 7.94
C SER A 11 -52.76 -17.93 8.49
N VAL A 12 -52.42 -16.75 9.02
CA VAL A 12 -51.14 -16.32 9.65
C VAL A 12 -51.23 -16.40 11.19
N PRO A 13 -50.12 -16.21 11.94
CA PRO A 13 -50.00 -14.93 12.66
C PRO A 13 -48.59 -14.28 12.64
N ASP A 14 -48.55 -12.99 12.99
CA ASP A 14 -47.35 -12.13 13.08
C ASP A 14 -46.65 -12.22 14.46
N ALA A 15 -45.33 -12.06 14.49
CA ALA A 15 -44.52 -12.02 15.71
C ALA A 15 -43.17 -11.30 15.50
N ARG A 16 -43.03 -10.08 16.06
CA ARG A 16 -41.74 -9.41 16.22
C ARG A 16 -40.89 -10.12 17.28
N ALA A 17 -39.62 -10.39 16.98
CA ALA A 17 -38.62 -10.81 17.97
C ALA A 17 -37.30 -10.06 17.72
N SER A 18 -36.80 -9.36 18.73
CA SER A 18 -35.51 -8.65 18.70
C SER A 18 -34.36 -9.57 19.09
N PHE A 19 -33.40 -9.81 18.19
CA PHE A 19 -32.18 -10.55 18.51
C PHE A 19 -31.13 -9.65 19.15
N SER A 20 -31.29 -9.38 20.45
CA SER A 20 -30.24 -8.82 21.31
C SER A 20 -29.24 -9.91 21.71
N GLY A 21 -28.36 -10.31 20.79
CA GLY A 21 -27.35 -11.35 21.01
C GLY A 21 -25.99 -10.76 21.41
N VAL A 22 -25.70 -10.66 22.71
CA VAL A 22 -24.35 -10.29 23.18
C VAL A 22 -23.41 -11.48 23.01
N VAL A 23 -22.43 -11.36 22.10
CA VAL A 23 -21.35 -12.33 21.96
C VAL A 23 -20.29 -12.07 23.03
N SER A 24 -20.29 -12.88 24.08
CA SER A 24 -19.27 -12.85 25.12
C SER A 24 -18.01 -13.59 24.64
N TYR A 25 -16.88 -12.88 24.58
CA TYR A 25 -15.57 -13.51 24.34
C TYR A 25 -15.09 -14.19 25.62
N GLY A 26 -14.91 -15.51 25.56
CA GLY A 26 -14.38 -16.30 26.68
C GLY A 26 -12.89 -16.02 26.92
N ARG A 27 -12.49 -15.92 28.18
CA ARG A 27 -11.07 -16.03 28.57
C ARG A 27 -10.53 -17.39 28.12
N TYR A 28 -9.25 -17.42 27.72
CA TYR A 28 -8.48 -18.66 27.61
C TYR A 28 -7.39 -18.67 28.68
N GLU A 29 -7.22 -19.82 29.33
CA GLU A 29 -6.18 -20.04 30.35
C GLU A 29 -4.95 -20.70 29.71
N SER A 30 -3.77 -20.45 30.28
CA SER A 30 -2.48 -20.92 29.75
C SER A 30 -2.25 -22.40 30.06
N GLY A 31 -2.11 -23.23 29.03
CA GLY A 31 -1.63 -24.61 29.15
C GLY A 31 -0.15 -24.72 28.83
N MET A 32 0.68 -25.07 29.82
CA MET A 32 2.09 -25.44 29.61
C MET A 32 2.21 -26.85 29.02
N ILE A 33 3.31 -27.10 28.31
CA ILE A 33 3.81 -28.46 27.98
C ILE A 33 5.31 -28.45 28.35
N PRO A 34 5.89 -29.55 28.91
CA PRO A 34 7.19 -29.48 29.60
C PRO A 34 8.42 -29.57 28.70
N ASP A 35 9.56 -29.18 29.25
CA ASP A 35 10.91 -29.43 28.75
C ASP A 35 11.37 -30.90 29.00
N ASP A 36 12.37 -31.36 28.23
CA ASP A 36 13.19 -32.56 28.52
C ASP A 36 14.68 -32.29 28.10
N GLU A 37 15.62 -33.02 28.72
CA GLU A 37 17.08 -32.78 28.86
C GLU A 37 17.90 -32.61 27.54
N GLU A 38 18.77 -31.59 27.40
CA GLU A 38 20.19 -31.42 27.85
C GLU A 38 21.27 -32.27 27.12
N THR A 39 22.23 -31.63 26.41
CA THR A 39 23.69 -31.87 26.62
C THR A 39 24.63 -30.87 25.90
N LYS A 40 25.75 -30.59 26.58
CA LYS A 40 26.83 -29.61 26.35
C LYS A 40 27.67 -29.80 25.07
N GLU A 41 28.19 -28.69 24.51
CA GLU A 41 29.66 -28.47 24.43
C GLU A 41 30.00 -26.95 24.39
N ALA A 42 31.26 -26.54 24.19
CA ALA A 42 31.83 -25.30 24.77
C ALA A 42 32.52 -24.31 23.81
N ASP A 43 32.77 -23.10 24.33
CA ASP A 43 33.65 -22.00 23.86
C ASP A 43 33.85 -21.77 22.36
N THR A 44 33.21 -20.71 21.85
CA THR A 44 33.57 -20.02 20.59
C THR A 44 33.23 -18.53 20.75
N PRO A 45 34.06 -17.57 20.28
CA PRO A 45 33.71 -16.14 20.36
C PRO A 45 32.44 -15.84 19.55
N PRO A 46 31.63 -14.85 19.95
CA PRO A 46 30.31 -14.59 19.35
C PRO A 46 30.45 -14.30 17.85
N THR A 47 29.85 -15.17 17.05
CA THR A 47 29.75 -15.04 15.60
C THR A 47 28.47 -14.30 15.21
N ARG A 48 28.30 -14.08 13.90
CA ARG A 48 27.31 -13.20 13.25
C ARG A 48 25.81 -13.48 13.52
N GLN A 49 25.45 -14.38 14.44
CA GLN A 49 24.10 -14.95 14.57
C GLN A 49 23.23 -14.34 15.69
N ASP A 50 23.79 -13.65 16.69
CA ASP A 50 22.99 -13.09 17.81
C ASP A 50 22.12 -11.88 17.42
N HIS A 51 22.34 -11.29 16.23
CA HIS A 51 21.49 -10.23 15.67
C HIS A 51 20.32 -10.84 14.88
N HIS A 52 19.36 -11.45 15.60
CA HIS A 52 18.15 -11.97 14.97
C HIS A 52 17.36 -10.88 14.22
N GLU A 53 17.01 -11.20 12.98
CA GLU A 53 16.31 -10.37 12.00
C GLU A 53 14.92 -9.94 12.53
N VAL A 54 14.60 -8.64 12.51
CA VAL A 54 13.24 -8.11 12.80
C VAL A 54 12.96 -6.86 11.95
N GLY A 55 12.68 -7.02 10.66
CA GLY A 55 11.91 -6.03 9.90
C GLY A 55 10.44 -6.04 10.34
N LEU A 56 9.71 -4.92 10.22
CA LEU A 56 8.40 -4.71 10.88
C LEU A 56 7.29 -5.73 10.53
N HIS A 57 7.48 -6.51 9.46
CA HIS A 57 6.48 -7.45 8.93
C HIS A 57 6.64 -8.92 9.37
N GLU A 58 7.60 -9.24 10.24
CA GLU A 58 7.85 -10.63 10.70
C GLU A 58 6.70 -11.23 11.54
N VAL A 59 5.75 -10.39 12.02
CA VAL A 59 4.68 -10.82 12.95
C VAL A 59 3.27 -10.73 12.34
N LEU A 60 3.16 -10.93 11.02
CA LEU A 60 1.88 -11.34 10.43
C LEU A 60 1.49 -12.73 10.96
N ALA A 61 0.55 -12.77 11.90
CA ALA A 61 0.07 -14.02 12.49
C ALA A 61 -0.44 -14.99 11.40
N PRO A 62 0.01 -16.26 11.37
CA PRO A 62 -0.37 -17.20 10.33
C PRO A 62 -1.87 -17.47 10.36
N ALA A 63 -2.52 -17.35 9.20
CA ALA A 63 -3.96 -17.56 9.07
C ALA A 63 -4.40 -18.90 9.71
N PRO A 64 -5.52 -18.92 10.47
CA PRO A 64 -5.87 -20.06 11.31
C PRO A 64 -6.14 -21.31 10.47
N LYS A 65 -5.22 -22.28 10.53
CA LYS A 65 -5.36 -23.59 9.88
C LYS A 65 -6.67 -24.25 10.34
N ALA A 66 -7.56 -24.55 9.40
CA ALA A 66 -8.93 -25.00 9.67
C ALA A 66 -9.03 -26.43 10.24
N GLN A 67 -8.51 -26.65 11.45
CA GLN A 67 -8.61 -27.91 12.20
C GLN A 67 -10.01 -28.12 12.82
N GLY A 68 -11.06 -27.94 12.01
CA GLY A 68 -12.47 -27.94 12.44
C GLY A 68 -13.35 -29.07 11.88
N CYS A 69 -12.84 -29.98 11.03
CA CYS A 69 -13.71 -30.91 10.28
C CYS A 69 -13.23 -32.39 10.22
N LEU A 70 -12.61 -32.91 11.28
CA LEU A 70 -12.09 -34.30 11.32
C LEU A 70 -12.68 -35.21 12.44
N LYS A 71 -13.92 -34.97 12.89
CA LYS A 71 -14.59 -35.77 13.94
C LYS A 71 -15.97 -36.35 13.59
N THR A 72 -16.33 -36.55 12.31
CA THR A 72 -17.58 -37.24 11.93
C THR A 72 -17.38 -38.40 10.94
N ARG A 73 -18.18 -39.47 11.07
CA ARG A 73 -18.14 -40.63 10.15
C ARG A 73 -18.52 -40.30 8.70
N ARG A 74 -19.25 -39.20 8.45
CA ARG A 74 -19.60 -38.76 7.08
C ARG A 74 -18.41 -38.14 6.34
N GLY A 75 -17.50 -37.42 7.02
CA GLY A 75 -16.31 -36.85 6.39
C GLY A 75 -15.37 -37.91 5.79
N LYS A 76 -15.30 -39.11 6.38
CA LYS A 76 -14.45 -40.21 5.89
C LYS A 76 -14.99 -40.92 4.64
N ALA A 77 -16.26 -40.73 4.27
CA ALA A 77 -16.85 -41.38 3.10
C ALA A 77 -16.55 -40.64 1.78
N ILE A 78 -16.39 -39.31 1.83
CA ILE A 78 -16.23 -38.47 0.62
C ILE A 78 -14.84 -38.65 -0.01
N LEU A 79 -13.80 -38.87 0.81
CA LEU A 79 -12.44 -39.09 0.31
C LEU A 79 -12.26 -40.43 -0.41
N ALA A 80 -13.13 -41.42 -0.15
CA ALA A 80 -13.00 -42.78 -0.69
C ALA A 80 -13.30 -42.91 -2.18
N VAL A 81 -13.99 -41.93 -2.78
CA VAL A 81 -14.32 -41.92 -4.23
C VAL A 81 -13.27 -41.16 -5.05
N SER A 82 -12.56 -40.19 -4.45
CA SER A 82 -11.56 -39.37 -5.15
C SER A 82 -10.17 -40.00 -5.26
N VAL A 83 -9.84 -41.01 -4.45
CA VAL A 83 -8.49 -41.61 -4.40
C VAL A 83 -8.25 -42.70 -5.46
N LEU A 84 -9.31 -43.25 -6.07
CA LEU A 84 -9.18 -44.23 -7.17
C LEU A 84 -8.99 -43.60 -8.56
N GLY A 85 -8.96 -42.27 -8.67
CA GLY A 85 -8.76 -41.56 -9.94
C GLY A 85 -7.29 -41.25 -10.31
N ILE A 86 -6.35 -41.34 -9.36
CA ILE A 86 -4.96 -40.83 -9.52
C ILE A 86 -3.91 -41.88 -9.09
N ILE A 87 -4.20 -43.18 -9.27
CA ILE A 87 -3.23 -44.27 -9.13
C ILE A 87 -3.26 -45.12 -10.40
N GLY A 88 -2.90 -44.49 -11.52
CA GLY A 88 -2.96 -45.12 -12.85
C GLY A 88 -2.03 -44.55 -13.92
N LEU A 89 -1.12 -43.62 -13.60
CA LEU A 89 -0.27 -42.96 -14.62
C LEU A 89 1.19 -42.62 -14.21
N ILE A 90 1.73 -43.21 -13.13
CA ILE A 90 3.19 -43.20 -12.89
C ILE A 90 3.66 -44.62 -12.51
N PHE A 91 3.91 -45.43 -13.53
CA PHE A 91 4.79 -46.60 -13.45
C PHE A 91 5.47 -46.76 -14.83
N GLY A 92 6.68 -46.22 -14.96
CA GLY A 92 7.33 -46.04 -16.26
C GLY A 92 8.81 -45.68 -16.15
N LEU A 93 9.64 -46.71 -15.92
CA LEU A 93 11.11 -46.71 -16.00
C LEU A 93 11.90 -45.73 -15.10
N VAL A 94 12.39 -46.30 -13.99
CA VAL A 94 13.79 -46.13 -13.57
C VAL A 94 14.63 -46.99 -14.55
N VAL A 95 15.85 -46.62 -14.99
CA VAL A 95 17.14 -46.98 -14.38
C VAL A 95 18.30 -46.40 -15.20
N ALA A 96 19.33 -45.91 -14.48
CA ALA A 96 20.72 -45.67 -14.87
C ALA A 96 21.06 -44.78 -16.09
N SER A 97 21.84 -43.74 -15.82
CA SER A 97 23.02 -43.41 -16.63
C SER A 97 24.15 -42.90 -15.74
N GLY A 98 25.39 -43.19 -16.12
CA GLY A 98 26.60 -42.76 -15.45
C GLY A 98 27.82 -43.12 -16.29
N GLY A 99 28.82 -42.23 -16.32
CA GLY A 99 30.07 -42.44 -17.04
C GLY A 99 30.27 -41.58 -18.30
N SER A 100 31.16 -40.59 -18.15
CA SER A 100 32.22 -40.19 -19.10
C SER A 100 31.94 -39.67 -20.53
N ASP A 101 32.49 -38.46 -20.74
CA ASP A 101 33.41 -38.07 -21.83
C ASP A 101 33.00 -38.15 -23.32
N GLY A 102 33.16 -37.04 -24.07
CA GLY A 102 33.41 -37.14 -25.52
C GLY A 102 33.10 -35.95 -26.45
N LYS A 103 34.07 -35.04 -26.62
CA LYS A 103 34.38 -34.18 -27.81
C LYS A 103 33.46 -34.17 -29.07
N GLY A 104 33.27 -32.97 -29.64
CA GLY A 104 32.88 -32.72 -31.05
C GLY A 104 31.72 -31.71 -31.17
N ALA A 105 31.80 -30.47 -31.67
CA ALA A 105 32.64 -29.75 -32.66
C ALA A 105 32.09 -29.72 -34.10
N SER A 106 31.72 -28.51 -34.56
CA SER A 106 31.39 -28.07 -35.94
C SER A 106 30.09 -28.68 -36.56
N GLN A 107 29.43 -28.11 -37.59
CA GLN A 107 29.56 -26.77 -38.21
C GLN A 107 28.24 -26.31 -38.91
N SER A 108 28.26 -25.07 -39.41
CA SER A 108 27.33 -24.37 -40.33
C SER A 108 26.67 -25.20 -41.46
N THR A 109 25.52 -24.83 -42.05
CA THR A 109 25.31 -23.64 -42.92
C THR A 109 23.82 -23.40 -43.27
N SER A 110 23.48 -22.20 -43.82
CA SER A 110 22.50 -21.86 -44.90
C SER A 110 21.19 -22.68 -45.10
N ASP A 111 20.02 -22.15 -45.51
CA ASP A 111 19.56 -20.83 -45.99
C ASP A 111 17.98 -20.85 -46.08
N ASN A 112 17.17 -19.89 -46.58
CA ASN A 112 17.31 -18.60 -47.30
C ASN A 112 16.15 -17.63 -46.82
N MET A 113 15.60 -16.80 -47.71
CA MET A 113 14.41 -15.93 -47.57
C MET A 113 13.17 -16.62 -48.22
N VAL A 114 11.92 -16.16 -48.17
CA VAL A 114 11.33 -14.91 -48.74
C VAL A 114 9.89 -14.71 -48.22
N VAL A 115 9.41 -13.46 -48.15
CA VAL A 115 8.02 -13.05 -47.89
C VAL A 115 7.51 -12.24 -49.09
N PRO A 116 6.25 -12.40 -49.54
CA PRO A 116 5.36 -11.23 -49.55
C PRO A 116 3.86 -11.53 -49.28
N ALA A 117 3.14 -10.48 -48.88
CA ALA A 117 1.68 -10.32 -48.96
C ALA A 117 1.42 -8.94 -49.66
N PRO A 118 0.21 -8.33 -49.68
CA PRO A 118 -1.16 -8.81 -49.46
C PRO A 118 -2.12 -8.41 -50.63
N SER A 119 -3.42 -8.73 -50.55
CA SER A 119 -4.46 -8.03 -51.33
C SER A 119 -5.87 -8.17 -50.72
N SER A 120 -6.78 -7.25 -51.07
CA SER A 120 -8.16 -7.15 -50.57
C SER A 120 -9.18 -7.20 -51.72
N THR A 121 -10.44 -7.60 -51.45
CA THR A 121 -11.71 -7.01 -51.97
C THR A 121 -12.97 -7.87 -51.66
N GLN A 122 -14.14 -7.24 -51.82
CA GLN A 122 -15.51 -7.78 -51.93
C GLN A 122 -16.21 -7.02 -53.10
N PRO A 123 -17.52 -7.18 -53.42
CA PRO A 123 -18.52 -8.27 -53.20
C PRO A 123 -19.18 -8.77 -54.53
N TRP A 124 -20.21 -9.64 -54.50
CA TRP A 124 -21.56 -9.50 -55.15
C TRP A 124 -22.42 -10.81 -55.09
N THR A 125 -23.61 -10.82 -55.72
CA THR A 125 -24.81 -11.65 -55.41
C THR A 125 -25.43 -12.43 -56.59
N SER A 126 -26.23 -13.50 -56.34
CA SER A 126 -27.53 -13.77 -57.04
C SER A 126 -28.35 -14.97 -56.50
N GLY A 127 -29.68 -15.00 -56.74
CA GLY A 127 -30.66 -16.08 -56.41
C GLY A 127 -30.87 -17.11 -57.55
N PRO A 128 -32.08 -17.74 -57.78
CA PRO A 128 -33.40 -17.04 -57.88
C PRO A 128 -34.75 -17.82 -57.64
N THR A 129 -35.89 -17.06 -57.61
CA THR A 129 -37.30 -17.42 -58.04
C THR A 129 -38.14 -18.51 -57.32
N VAL A 130 -39.50 -18.59 -57.37
CA VAL A 130 -40.60 -17.91 -58.14
C VAL A 130 -41.80 -17.52 -57.20
N ALA A 131 -42.68 -16.56 -57.60
CA ALA A 131 -43.96 -16.18 -56.95
C ALA A 131 -45.19 -16.59 -57.84
N PRO A 132 -46.37 -15.90 -58.04
CA PRO A 132 -46.88 -14.54 -57.68
C PRO A 132 -48.40 -14.52 -57.20
N VAL A 133 -49.20 -13.48 -57.54
CA VAL A 133 -50.70 -13.33 -57.46
C VAL A 133 -51.30 -12.93 -56.08
N MET A 134 -52.24 -11.96 -55.91
CA MET A 134 -52.69 -10.78 -56.70
C MET A 134 -53.38 -9.66 -55.83
N THR A 135 -54.02 -8.69 -56.50
CA THR A 135 -54.55 -7.34 -56.13
C THR A 135 -56.09 -7.23 -55.97
N SER A 136 -56.70 -6.22 -55.29
CA SER A 136 -57.11 -4.89 -55.85
C SER A 136 -57.99 -4.02 -54.87
N ALA A 137 -58.69 -2.95 -55.32
CA ALA A 137 -58.57 -1.57 -54.74
C ALA A 137 -59.87 -0.71 -54.42
N THR A 138 -59.68 0.60 -54.14
CA THR A 138 -60.52 1.74 -53.62
C THR A 138 -61.60 2.35 -54.59
N PRO A 139 -62.43 3.44 -54.32
CA PRO A 139 -62.33 4.65 -53.44
C PRO A 139 -63.64 5.15 -52.65
N PRO A 140 -64.21 6.42 -52.67
CA PRO A 140 -64.29 7.27 -51.44
C PRO A 140 -65.61 8.07 -51.06
N THR A 141 -65.64 8.61 -49.82
CA THR A 141 -66.33 9.81 -49.19
C THR A 141 -67.63 10.48 -49.72
N PRO A 142 -68.53 10.97 -48.82
CA PRO A 142 -68.73 12.44 -48.65
C PRO A 142 -69.09 12.95 -47.20
N ARG A 143 -69.32 14.28 -47.04
CA ARG A 143 -69.59 15.03 -45.76
C ARG A 143 -70.68 16.13 -45.93
N PRO A 144 -71.69 16.25 -45.03
CA PRO A 144 -72.08 17.54 -44.39
C PRO A 144 -72.81 17.36 -43.00
N PRO A 145 -73.39 18.39 -42.32
CA PRO A 145 -72.96 19.78 -42.06
C PRO A 145 -73.02 20.16 -40.53
N ALA A 146 -72.94 21.46 -40.23
CA ALA A 146 -73.31 22.16 -38.98
C ALA A 146 -74.00 23.51 -39.39
N PRO A 147 -74.59 24.40 -38.53
CA PRO A 147 -74.46 24.53 -37.06
C PRO A 147 -75.78 24.91 -36.31
N ALA A 148 -75.67 25.29 -35.02
CA ALA A 148 -76.58 26.24 -34.35
C ALA A 148 -75.87 26.92 -33.15
N VAL A 149 -76.25 28.15 -32.79
CA VAL A 149 -75.73 28.92 -31.63
C VAL A 149 -76.91 29.51 -30.85
N VAL A 150 -76.92 29.36 -29.52
CA VAL A 150 -77.87 30.05 -28.63
C VAL A 150 -77.17 30.44 -27.31
N GLN A 151 -77.37 31.69 -26.88
CA GLN A 151 -77.13 32.24 -25.55
C GLN A 151 -78.06 33.46 -25.34
N PRO A 152 -78.29 33.97 -24.12
CA PRO A 152 -78.09 33.36 -22.80
C PRO A 152 -79.40 33.33 -21.97
N SER A 153 -79.36 32.76 -20.77
CA SER A 153 -80.31 33.06 -19.67
C SER A 153 -79.68 32.66 -18.34
N ALA A 154 -79.86 33.48 -17.30
CA ALA A 154 -79.21 33.29 -16.00
C ALA A 154 -80.21 32.86 -14.92
N SER A 155 -79.77 31.98 -14.02
CA SER A 155 -80.42 31.69 -12.74
C SER A 155 -79.39 31.38 -11.65
N THR A 156 -79.79 31.63 -10.40
CA THR A 156 -78.92 31.82 -9.22
C THR A 156 -78.28 30.54 -8.64
N PRO A 157 -77.19 30.67 -7.84
CA PRO A 157 -76.39 29.53 -7.40
C PRO A 157 -76.98 28.73 -6.24
N ILE A 158 -76.55 27.47 -6.14
CA ILE A 158 -76.76 26.56 -4.99
C ILE A 158 -75.44 26.49 -4.20
N PRO A 159 -75.45 26.47 -2.85
CA PRO A 159 -74.22 26.60 -2.05
C PRO A 159 -73.26 25.42 -2.16
N THR A 160 -71.97 25.73 -2.16
CA THR A 160 -70.86 24.78 -2.29
C THR A 160 -70.65 23.96 -1.01
N VAL A 161 -70.60 22.62 -1.14
CA VAL A 161 -70.07 21.73 -0.08
C VAL A 161 -68.56 21.60 -0.26
N THR A 162 -67.79 22.10 0.70
CA THR A 162 -66.32 22.07 0.65
C THR A 162 -65.79 20.65 0.87
N SER A 163 -65.42 19.97 -0.22
CA SER A 163 -64.67 18.71 -0.14
C SER A 163 -63.23 18.99 0.30
N THR A 164 -62.89 18.60 1.52
CA THR A 164 -61.52 18.65 2.03
C THR A 164 -60.68 17.56 1.37
N LEU A 165 -59.92 17.94 0.34
CA LEU A 165 -58.94 17.06 -0.30
C LEU A 165 -57.91 16.58 0.74
N THR A 166 -57.80 15.27 0.92
CA THR A 166 -56.71 14.68 1.71
C THR A 166 -55.37 14.98 1.04
N PRO A 167 -54.32 15.38 1.79
CA PRO A 167 -53.01 15.59 1.21
C PRO A 167 -52.50 14.32 0.52
N LYS A 168 -52.01 14.46 -0.72
CA LYS A 168 -51.24 13.41 -1.39
C LYS A 168 -50.07 13.03 -0.46
N PRO A 169 -49.83 11.75 -0.16
CA PRO A 169 -48.73 11.36 0.71
C PRO A 169 -47.42 11.87 0.10
N THR A 170 -46.66 12.64 0.90
CA THR A 170 -45.30 13.04 0.56
C THR A 170 -44.50 11.78 0.26
N PRO A 171 -43.74 11.72 -0.86
CA PRO A 171 -42.78 10.64 -1.06
C PRO A 171 -41.89 10.56 0.18
N ALA A 172 -41.69 9.35 0.71
CA ALA A 172 -40.66 9.16 1.74
C ALA A 172 -39.34 9.71 1.17
N PRO A 173 -38.55 10.46 1.95
CA PRO A 173 -37.28 10.97 1.47
C PRO A 173 -36.46 9.78 0.97
N THR A 174 -35.98 9.84 -0.27
CA THR A 174 -35.02 8.86 -0.78
C THR A 174 -33.90 8.77 0.24
N PRO A 175 -33.60 7.60 0.82
CA PRO A 175 -32.56 7.50 1.82
C PRO A 175 -31.26 8.00 1.17
N THR A 176 -30.70 9.06 1.74
CA THR A 176 -29.35 9.51 1.38
C THR A 176 -28.44 8.28 1.48
N PRO A 177 -27.64 7.95 0.46
CA PRO A 177 -26.73 6.82 0.56
C PRO A 177 -25.87 7.03 1.80
N VAL A 178 -25.92 6.06 2.71
CA VAL A 178 -25.16 6.10 3.96
C VAL A 178 -23.73 5.74 3.59
N LEU A 179 -22.99 6.75 3.14
CA LEU A 179 -21.60 6.60 2.72
C LEU A 179 -20.74 6.31 3.94
N TYR A 180 -20.10 5.16 3.90
CA TYR A 180 -19.35 4.62 5.01
C TYR A 180 -17.92 5.18 5.04
N GLY A 181 -17.29 5.08 6.21
CA GLY A 181 -15.83 5.22 6.28
C GLY A 181 -15.26 6.64 6.31
N LYS A 182 -16.05 7.65 6.69
CA LYS A 182 -15.49 8.92 7.21
C LYS A 182 -14.48 8.60 8.33
N ILE A 183 -13.33 9.27 8.29
CA ILE A 183 -12.35 9.26 9.38
C ILE A 183 -12.77 10.30 10.43
N ASN A 184 -12.78 9.89 11.69
CA ASN A 184 -13.21 10.65 12.86
C ASN A 184 -12.05 11.49 13.42
N ASP A 185 -11.55 12.40 12.60
CA ASP A 185 -10.38 13.25 12.89
C ASP A 185 -10.70 14.57 13.61
N GLY A 186 -11.93 14.71 14.13
CA GLY A 186 -12.43 15.93 14.76
C GLY A 186 -12.72 17.10 13.80
N THR A 187 -12.47 16.95 12.49
CA THR A 187 -12.68 18.03 11.52
C THR A 187 -14.09 18.02 10.92
N PRO A 188 -14.54 19.16 10.34
CA PRO A 188 -15.77 19.20 9.53
C PRO A 188 -15.75 18.22 8.34
N GLY A 189 -14.57 17.82 7.86
CA GLY A 189 -14.38 17.04 6.64
C GLY A 189 -14.05 17.90 5.41
N THR A 190 -14.05 17.26 4.23
CA THR A 190 -13.67 17.85 2.94
C THR A 190 -14.85 17.84 1.96
N ALA A 191 -14.94 18.83 1.07
CA ALA A 191 -15.94 18.80 -0.01
C ALA A 191 -15.76 17.54 -0.89
N GLY A 192 -16.86 16.91 -1.30
CA GLY A 192 -16.86 15.63 -2.03
C GLY A 192 -16.76 14.37 -1.14
N GLN A 193 -16.43 14.51 0.14
CA GLN A 193 -16.36 13.38 1.09
C GLN A 193 -17.73 12.72 1.27
N VAL A 194 -18.80 13.51 1.24
CA VAL A 194 -20.20 13.05 1.35
C VAL A 194 -20.78 12.57 0.00
N THR A 195 -19.91 12.21 -0.95
CA THR A 195 -20.28 11.56 -2.23
C THR A 195 -19.30 10.46 -2.66
N ASN A 196 -18.04 10.52 -2.20
CA ASN A 196 -16.88 9.81 -2.74
C ASN A 196 -16.62 10.11 -4.25
N MET A 197 -15.39 10.49 -4.61
CA MET A 197 -15.10 10.93 -5.98
C MET A 197 -14.97 9.74 -6.95
N ALA A 198 -16.00 9.54 -7.79
CA ALA A 198 -16.05 8.53 -8.84
C ALA A 198 -15.12 8.81 -10.04
N SER A 199 -14.51 10.00 -10.11
CA SER A 199 -13.42 10.29 -11.04
C SER A 199 -12.56 11.43 -10.51
N PHE A 200 -11.27 11.40 -10.85
CA PHE A 200 -10.32 12.46 -10.56
C PHE A 200 -9.94 13.12 -11.90
N PRO A 201 -10.65 14.19 -12.32
CA PRO A 201 -10.40 14.82 -13.61
C PRO A 201 -9.01 15.45 -13.67
N PRO A 202 -8.30 15.40 -14.82
CA PRO A 202 -6.98 16.01 -14.94
C PRO A 202 -7.03 17.50 -14.66
N LEU A 203 -6.23 17.96 -13.69
CA LEU A 203 -6.11 19.36 -13.28
C LEU A 203 -5.37 20.25 -14.31
N GLY A 204 -4.96 19.70 -15.45
CA GLY A 204 -4.14 20.37 -16.46
C GLY A 204 -2.65 20.46 -16.12
N CYS A 205 -2.22 19.91 -14.97
CA CYS A 205 -0.84 19.95 -14.50
C CYS A 205 0.15 19.30 -15.49
N LYS A 206 1.38 19.81 -15.47
CA LYS A 206 2.56 19.26 -16.12
C LYS A 206 3.41 18.49 -15.13
N LEU A 207 3.92 17.32 -15.54
CA LEU A 207 4.86 16.54 -14.75
C LEU A 207 6.13 17.40 -14.46
N PRO A 208 6.40 17.80 -13.21
CA PRO A 208 7.57 18.61 -12.89
C PRO A 208 8.85 17.82 -13.12
N ASN A 209 9.93 18.52 -13.45
CA ASN A 209 11.27 17.95 -13.28
C ASN A 209 11.64 18.07 -11.78
N TYR A 210 11.56 16.96 -11.06
CA TYR A 210 11.92 16.88 -9.65
C TYR A 210 13.43 16.78 -9.47
N LEU A 211 13.99 17.55 -8.54
CA LEU A 211 15.44 17.76 -8.39
C LEU A 211 15.86 17.73 -6.91
N SER A 212 17.05 17.20 -6.67
CA SER A 212 17.73 17.10 -5.38
C SER A 212 19.00 17.93 -5.43
N GLU A 213 19.02 19.08 -4.75
CA GLU A 213 20.08 20.08 -4.87
C GLU A 213 20.45 20.67 -3.50
N ASN A 214 21.72 20.59 -3.10
CA ASN A 214 22.26 21.23 -1.90
C ASN A 214 21.49 20.89 -0.60
N GLY A 215 21.11 19.63 -0.42
CA GLY A 215 20.33 19.16 0.72
C GLY A 215 18.81 19.33 0.63
N GLY A 216 18.30 20.02 -0.40
CA GLY A 216 16.89 20.33 -0.59
C GLY A 216 16.25 19.63 -1.79
N LEU A 217 14.93 19.40 -1.72
CA LEU A 217 14.12 18.95 -2.85
C LEU A 217 13.43 20.12 -3.56
N PHE A 218 13.31 20.02 -4.88
CA PHE A 218 12.69 21.03 -5.73
C PHE A 218 11.79 20.38 -6.78
N ALA A 219 10.67 21.03 -7.09
CA ALA A 219 9.87 20.76 -8.27
C ALA A 219 10.09 21.88 -9.29
N GLN A 220 10.57 21.54 -10.48
CA GLN A 220 10.82 22.50 -11.57
C GLN A 220 9.71 22.44 -12.63
N ALA A 221 9.11 23.59 -12.91
CA ALA A 221 8.14 23.77 -13.98
C ALA A 221 8.81 23.69 -15.37
N PRO A 222 8.07 23.37 -16.45
CA PRO A 222 8.59 23.36 -17.82
C PRO A 222 9.20 24.70 -18.30
N ASN A 223 8.83 25.82 -17.67
CA ASN A 223 9.41 27.14 -17.93
C ASN A 223 10.73 27.43 -17.16
N GLY A 224 11.25 26.44 -16.44
CA GLY A 224 12.49 26.52 -15.64
C GLY A 224 12.30 26.96 -14.19
N THR A 225 11.12 27.44 -13.79
CA THR A 225 10.83 27.92 -12.42
C THR A 225 10.96 26.77 -11.41
N LYS A 226 11.91 26.86 -10.48
CA LYS A 226 12.08 25.90 -9.37
C LYS A 226 11.29 26.33 -8.13
N VAL A 227 10.57 25.41 -7.51
CA VAL A 227 9.88 25.59 -6.23
C VAL A 227 10.44 24.59 -5.22
N PRO A 228 11.02 25.02 -4.08
CA PRO A 228 11.47 24.11 -3.04
C PRO A 228 10.29 23.44 -2.34
N VAL A 229 10.46 22.18 -1.98
CA VAL A 229 9.47 21.33 -1.29
C VAL A 229 10.16 20.56 -0.16
N ALA A 230 9.39 20.20 0.88
CA ALA A 230 9.78 19.23 1.89
C ALA A 230 8.61 18.26 2.13
N ILE A 231 8.90 17.08 2.69
CA ILE A 231 7.97 15.96 2.78
C ILE A 231 7.50 15.78 4.23
N LYS A 232 6.23 16.08 4.48
CA LYS A 232 5.47 15.47 5.58
C LYS A 232 4.73 14.27 4.99
N GLY A 233 5.42 13.14 4.96
CA GLY A 233 4.97 11.91 4.31
C GLY A 233 4.32 10.94 5.28
N ILE A 234 3.64 9.94 4.72
CA ILE A 234 3.20 8.75 5.44
C ILE A 234 3.32 7.52 4.55
N ASN A 235 3.54 6.35 5.15
CA ASN A 235 3.46 5.07 4.46
C ASN A 235 2.01 4.54 4.49
N TRP A 236 1.52 4.05 3.35
CA TRP A 236 0.21 3.41 3.22
C TRP A 236 0.38 2.06 2.51
N PHE A 237 0.64 1.01 3.31
CA PHE A 237 0.98 -0.31 2.79
C PHE A 237 -0.25 -1.17 2.49
N GLY A 238 -0.02 -2.27 1.77
CA GLY A 238 -0.97 -3.29 1.37
C GLY A 238 -0.78 -3.78 -0.07
N MET A 239 -0.20 -2.97 -0.97
CA MET A 239 0.01 -3.36 -2.37
C MET A 239 1.19 -4.32 -2.57
N GLU A 240 2.12 -4.35 -1.63
CA GLU A 240 3.21 -5.32 -1.48
C GLU A 240 2.72 -6.72 -1.03
N THR A 241 1.49 -6.83 -0.54
CA THR A 241 0.90 -8.10 -0.03
C THR A 241 0.15 -8.89 -1.10
N GLU A 242 -0.32 -10.09 -0.74
CA GLU A 242 -1.24 -10.87 -1.58
C GLU A 242 -2.55 -10.15 -1.94
N LEU A 243 -2.97 -9.14 -1.16
CA LEU A 243 -4.18 -8.35 -1.44
C LEU A 243 -3.97 -7.36 -2.59
N ARG A 244 -2.73 -6.91 -2.83
CA ARG A 244 -2.31 -6.04 -3.95
C ARG A 244 -3.06 -4.70 -4.03
N ILE A 245 -3.59 -4.23 -2.90
CA ILE A 245 -4.29 -2.95 -2.73
C ILE A 245 -3.94 -2.39 -1.33
N PRO A 246 -3.82 -1.07 -1.12
CA PRO A 246 -3.57 -0.55 0.22
C PRO A 246 -4.71 -0.95 1.18
N PHE A 247 -4.38 -1.18 2.44
CA PHE A 247 -5.37 -1.59 3.43
C PHE A 247 -6.37 -0.46 3.75
N GLY A 248 -7.49 -0.84 4.37
CA GLY A 248 -8.55 0.06 4.82
C GLY A 248 -9.72 0.25 3.86
N LEU A 249 -9.59 -0.05 2.57
CA LEU A 249 -10.56 0.31 1.52
C LEU A 249 -11.90 -0.45 1.52
N TRP A 250 -12.20 -1.22 2.57
CA TRP A 250 -13.36 -2.08 2.72
C TRP A 250 -14.57 -1.41 3.42
N ALA A 251 -14.74 -0.08 3.30
CA ALA A 251 -15.78 0.68 4.01
C ALA A 251 -17.18 0.05 3.99
N ASN A 252 -17.74 -0.21 5.18
CA ASN A 252 -19.04 -0.86 5.40
C ASN A 252 -19.71 -0.26 6.66
N PRO A 253 -20.87 -0.73 7.17
CA PRO A 253 -21.46 -0.16 8.39
C PRO A 253 -20.49 -0.06 9.58
N ASP A 254 -19.65 -1.07 9.80
CA ASP A 254 -18.88 -1.24 11.03
C ASP A 254 -17.46 -0.66 10.94
N ASN A 255 -16.71 -0.93 9.86
CA ASN A 255 -15.31 -0.51 9.71
C ASN A 255 -14.91 -0.16 8.26
N GLY A 256 -13.64 0.20 8.05
CA GLY A 256 -13.08 0.57 6.75
C GLY A 256 -13.36 2.02 6.35
N THR A 257 -12.55 2.52 5.41
CA THR A 257 -12.58 3.87 4.82
C THR A 257 -12.56 3.80 3.28
N SER A 258 -12.56 4.95 2.60
CA SER A 258 -12.53 5.05 1.13
C SER A 258 -11.23 5.67 0.62
N LEU A 259 -10.92 5.43 -0.67
CA LEU A 259 -9.75 6.03 -1.33
C LEU A 259 -9.78 7.57 -1.22
N PHE A 260 -10.95 8.19 -1.42
CA PHE A 260 -11.03 9.64 -1.34
C PHE A 260 -10.88 10.15 0.09
N GLU A 261 -11.47 9.49 1.09
CA GLU A 261 -11.37 9.95 2.48
C GLU A 261 -9.95 9.78 3.05
N VAL A 262 -9.19 8.75 2.68
CA VAL A 262 -7.78 8.65 3.08
C VAL A 262 -6.99 9.86 2.59
N VAL A 263 -7.08 10.17 1.29
CA VAL A 263 -6.36 11.32 0.71
C VAL A 263 -6.88 12.65 1.31
N ALA A 264 -8.19 12.76 1.55
CA ALA A 264 -8.81 13.94 2.15
C ALA A 264 -8.38 14.14 3.62
N PHE A 265 -8.31 13.08 4.44
CA PHE A 265 -7.77 13.10 5.80
C PHE A 265 -6.32 13.56 5.81
N LEU A 266 -5.46 12.93 5.00
CA LEU A 266 -4.04 13.32 4.88
C LEU A 266 -3.92 14.79 4.43
N ALA A 267 -4.79 15.26 3.54
CA ALA A 267 -4.83 16.66 3.12
C ALA A 267 -5.24 17.61 4.27
N ARG A 268 -6.22 17.24 5.10
CA ARG A 268 -6.68 18.04 6.25
C ARG A 268 -5.60 18.20 7.33
N HIS A 269 -4.71 17.22 7.50
CA HIS A 269 -3.61 17.25 8.49
C HIS A 269 -2.23 17.53 7.88
N ASN A 270 -2.19 18.31 6.80
CA ASN A 270 -0.96 18.83 6.17
C ASN A 270 0.05 17.79 5.64
N PHE A 271 -0.30 16.49 5.62
CA PHE A 271 0.50 15.51 4.88
C PHE A 271 0.47 15.84 3.39
N ASN A 272 1.62 15.74 2.73
CA ASN A 272 1.80 16.15 1.34
C ASN A 272 2.43 15.09 0.44
N SER A 273 2.82 13.93 0.97
CA SER A 273 3.28 12.78 0.19
C SER A 273 2.80 11.45 0.81
N ILE A 274 2.65 10.43 -0.03
CA ILE A 274 2.49 9.03 0.38
C ILE A 274 3.66 8.23 -0.20
N ARG A 275 4.34 7.41 0.61
CA ARG A 275 5.20 6.33 0.13
C ARG A 275 4.32 5.09 0.04
N LEU A 276 4.34 4.46 -1.13
CA LEU A 276 3.40 3.42 -1.55
C LEU A 276 4.19 2.14 -1.85
N PRO A 277 4.35 1.23 -0.87
CA PRO A 277 4.96 -0.09 -1.04
C PRO A 277 4.30 -0.93 -2.15
N LEU A 278 5.10 -1.52 -3.05
CA LEU A 278 4.66 -2.37 -4.18
C LEU A 278 5.45 -3.70 -4.22
N THR A 279 5.04 -4.66 -5.07
CA THR A 279 5.93 -5.79 -5.47
C THR A 279 6.40 -5.72 -6.91
N VAL A 280 7.64 -6.17 -7.13
CA VAL A 280 8.19 -6.44 -8.48
C VAL A 280 7.30 -7.42 -9.24
N ASP A 281 6.89 -8.52 -8.60
CA ASP A 281 6.10 -9.56 -9.26
C ASP A 281 4.71 -9.09 -9.72
N ALA A 282 4.03 -8.24 -8.93
CA ALA A 282 2.72 -7.71 -9.28
C ALA A 282 2.81 -6.60 -10.33
N LEU A 283 3.89 -5.81 -10.35
CA LEU A 283 4.18 -4.86 -11.43
C LEU A 283 4.42 -5.55 -12.77
N VAL A 284 5.28 -6.57 -12.81
CA VAL A 284 5.66 -7.25 -14.06
C VAL A 284 4.55 -8.16 -14.58
N LYS A 285 3.81 -8.85 -13.71
CA LYS A 285 2.65 -9.68 -14.09
C LYS A 285 1.36 -8.86 -14.29
N ASN A 286 1.36 -7.60 -13.83
CA ASN A 286 0.21 -6.70 -13.73
C ASN A 286 -1.02 -7.30 -13.00
N THR A 287 -0.77 -8.19 -12.03
CA THR A 287 -1.78 -9.03 -11.36
C THR A 287 -2.89 -8.18 -10.69
N PRO A 288 -4.16 -8.32 -11.08
CA PRO A 288 -5.26 -7.52 -10.50
C PRO A 288 -5.35 -7.65 -8.97
N PRO A 289 -5.75 -6.58 -8.25
CA PRO A 289 -5.93 -6.66 -6.81
C PRO A 289 -7.11 -7.54 -6.38
N ASN A 290 -7.12 -7.93 -5.11
CA ASN A 290 -8.23 -8.69 -4.54
C ASN A 290 -9.43 -7.77 -4.27
N ALA A 291 -10.36 -7.66 -5.23
CA ALA A 291 -11.56 -6.83 -5.11
C ALA A 291 -12.43 -7.14 -3.87
N ASN A 292 -12.34 -8.34 -3.30
CA ASN A 292 -13.12 -8.71 -2.11
C ASN A 292 -12.73 -7.95 -0.83
N VAL A 293 -11.59 -7.24 -0.80
CA VAL A 293 -11.17 -6.37 0.31
C VAL A 293 -11.35 -4.86 0.00
N VAL A 294 -12.16 -4.54 -1.00
CA VAL A 294 -12.47 -3.16 -1.42
C VAL A 294 -13.98 -2.99 -1.51
N ASN A 295 -14.52 -1.89 -0.99
CA ASN A 295 -15.86 -1.46 -1.36
C ASN A 295 -15.78 -0.51 -2.57
N GLU A 296 -15.99 -1.05 -3.76
CA GLU A 296 -15.98 -0.31 -5.03
C GLU A 296 -17.09 0.78 -5.11
N TYR A 297 -18.18 0.64 -4.34
CA TYR A 297 -19.21 1.69 -4.24
C TYR A 297 -18.75 2.91 -3.42
N GLU A 298 -17.88 2.69 -2.43
CA GLU A 298 -17.29 3.76 -1.61
C GLU A 298 -15.97 4.29 -2.21
N SER A 299 -15.28 3.48 -3.03
CA SER A 299 -14.09 3.90 -3.79
C SER A 299 -14.31 3.87 -5.32
N PRO A 300 -15.35 4.51 -5.88
CA PRO A 300 -15.71 4.37 -7.30
C PRO A 300 -14.71 4.97 -8.29
N GLY A 301 -13.75 5.77 -7.81
CA GLY A 301 -12.62 6.27 -8.60
C GLY A 301 -11.42 5.31 -8.69
N LEU A 302 -11.51 4.09 -8.15
CA LEU A 302 -10.44 3.09 -8.10
C LEU A 302 -10.64 2.02 -9.19
N ASN A 303 -9.71 1.92 -10.15
CA ASN A 303 -9.77 0.91 -11.20
C ASN A 303 -9.00 -0.37 -10.81
N LEU A 304 -9.73 -1.41 -10.43
CA LEU A 304 -9.17 -2.72 -10.02
C LEU A 304 -8.86 -3.68 -11.20
N THR A 305 -8.97 -3.25 -12.46
CA THR A 305 -8.77 -4.13 -13.64
C THR A 305 -7.36 -4.73 -13.71
N SER A 306 -6.35 -4.03 -13.16
CA SER A 306 -4.97 -4.51 -13.10
C SER A 306 -4.19 -3.81 -11.98
N TYR A 307 -3.01 -4.35 -11.60
CA TYR A 307 -2.17 -3.76 -10.55
C TYR A 307 -1.81 -2.30 -10.86
N VAL A 308 -1.30 -2.06 -12.08
CA VAL A 308 -0.93 -0.74 -12.57
C VAL A 308 -2.15 0.19 -12.61
N SER A 309 -3.34 -0.30 -12.99
CA SER A 309 -4.57 0.51 -12.98
C SER A 309 -4.97 0.96 -11.58
N ALA A 310 -4.74 0.15 -10.55
CA ALA A 310 -4.98 0.51 -9.17
C ALA A 310 -3.98 1.59 -8.69
N VAL A 311 -2.67 1.41 -8.95
CA VAL A 311 -1.64 2.42 -8.66
C VAL A 311 -1.97 3.75 -9.35
N GLN A 312 -2.27 3.72 -10.66
CA GLN A 312 -2.68 4.90 -11.43
C GLN A 312 -3.88 5.63 -10.83
N SER A 313 -4.85 4.89 -10.28
CA SER A 313 -6.05 5.47 -9.64
C SER A 313 -5.70 6.14 -8.30
N ILE A 314 -4.88 5.49 -7.48
CA ILE A 314 -4.40 6.04 -6.19
C ILE A 314 -3.57 7.31 -6.41
N VAL A 315 -2.66 7.29 -7.40
CA VAL A 315 -1.84 8.46 -7.76
C VAL A 315 -2.70 9.64 -8.20
N ARG A 316 -3.71 9.42 -9.07
CA ARG A 316 -4.66 10.46 -9.49
C ARG A 316 -5.47 11.02 -8.32
N ALA A 317 -5.91 10.16 -7.39
CA ALA A 317 -6.61 10.59 -6.17
C ALA A 317 -5.73 11.53 -5.33
N CYS A 318 -4.46 11.16 -5.11
CA CYS A 318 -3.48 11.98 -4.40
C CYS A 318 -3.23 13.32 -5.12
N GLY A 319 -3.06 13.28 -6.45
CA GLY A 319 -2.81 14.46 -7.27
C GLY A 319 -3.97 15.46 -7.24
N ALA A 320 -5.22 14.99 -7.16
CA ALA A 320 -6.39 15.85 -7.05
C ALA A 320 -6.41 16.73 -5.77
N LEU A 321 -5.69 16.34 -4.71
CA LEU A 321 -5.51 17.13 -3.48
C LEU A 321 -4.04 17.54 -3.24
N GLY A 322 -3.22 17.58 -4.30
CA GLY A 322 -1.83 18.07 -4.25
C GLY A 322 -0.93 17.26 -3.32
N ILE A 323 -1.19 15.96 -3.18
CA ILE A 323 -0.36 14.99 -2.47
C ILE A 323 0.49 14.23 -3.50
N SER A 324 1.81 14.17 -3.28
CA SER A 324 2.71 13.38 -4.11
C SER A 324 2.68 11.88 -3.77
N VAL A 325 3.17 11.06 -4.69
CA VAL A 325 3.42 9.64 -4.45
C VAL A 325 4.88 9.31 -4.72
N LEU A 326 5.53 8.69 -3.74
CA LEU A 326 6.77 7.94 -3.92
C LEU A 326 6.39 6.47 -4.10
N LEU A 327 6.80 5.89 -5.22
CA LEU A 327 6.52 4.49 -5.56
C LEU A 327 7.64 3.64 -4.96
N ASP A 328 7.35 2.71 -4.07
CA ASP A 328 8.38 1.92 -3.38
C ASP A 328 8.43 0.49 -3.94
N ILE A 329 9.61 0.05 -4.38
CA ILE A 329 9.88 -1.36 -4.71
C ILE A 329 10.13 -2.12 -3.40
N HIS A 330 9.03 -2.46 -2.72
CA HIS A 330 9.10 -2.96 -1.35
C HIS A 330 9.62 -4.40 -1.31
N TYR A 331 8.89 -5.31 -1.97
CA TYR A 331 9.19 -6.73 -2.04
C TYR A 331 9.42 -7.22 -3.48
N LEU A 332 10.19 -8.29 -3.64
CA LEU A 332 10.35 -8.96 -4.93
C LEU A 332 9.07 -9.73 -5.29
N SER A 333 8.46 -10.40 -4.32
CA SER A 333 7.11 -10.97 -4.43
C SER A 333 6.43 -11.08 -3.07
N VAL A 334 5.14 -11.45 -3.08
CA VAL A 334 4.34 -11.65 -1.86
C VAL A 334 4.85 -12.75 -0.91
N THR A 335 5.87 -13.52 -1.30
CA THR A 335 6.58 -14.50 -0.47
C THR A 335 8.11 -14.29 -0.44
N ASP A 336 8.61 -13.21 -1.03
CA ASP A 336 10.04 -12.91 -1.14
C ASP A 336 10.25 -11.40 -0.93
N LYS A 337 10.62 -11.03 0.30
CA LYS A 337 10.94 -9.64 0.65
C LYS A 337 12.12 -9.09 -0.16
N GLY A 338 13.05 -9.95 -0.58
CA GLY A 338 14.32 -9.60 -1.21
C GLY A 338 15.28 -8.88 -0.26
N ASP A 339 16.38 -9.55 0.10
CA ASP A 339 17.45 -8.94 0.89
C ASP A 339 18.28 -7.95 0.04
N ALA A 340 18.47 -8.30 -1.24
CA ALA A 340 18.83 -7.41 -2.32
C ALA A 340 17.60 -7.07 -3.21
N TRP A 341 17.85 -6.26 -4.24
CA TRP A 341 16.90 -5.95 -5.32
C TRP A 341 16.70 -7.11 -6.31
N PHE A 342 17.18 -8.30 -5.97
CA PHE A 342 17.05 -9.55 -6.72
C PHE A 342 17.18 -10.77 -5.80
N SER A 343 16.70 -11.92 -6.27
CA SER A 343 16.89 -13.24 -5.67
C SER A 343 17.06 -14.30 -6.76
N ASP A 344 17.37 -15.55 -6.38
CA ASP A 344 17.43 -16.68 -7.33
C ASP A 344 16.08 -16.94 -8.03
N ILE A 345 14.97 -16.51 -7.41
CA ILE A 345 13.60 -16.63 -7.93
C ILE A 345 13.22 -15.38 -8.75
N THR A 346 13.69 -14.20 -8.33
CA THR A 346 13.41 -12.90 -8.97
C THR A 346 14.72 -12.22 -9.38
N PRO A 347 15.31 -12.55 -10.55
CA PRO A 347 16.55 -11.94 -11.01
C PRO A 347 16.45 -10.42 -11.19
N GLU A 348 17.58 -9.72 -11.14
CA GLU A 348 17.72 -8.26 -11.34
C GLU A 348 17.01 -7.75 -12.62
N SER A 349 17.00 -8.55 -13.67
CA SER A 349 16.31 -8.25 -14.94
C SER A 349 14.78 -8.17 -14.80
N VAL A 350 14.17 -8.77 -13.77
CA VAL A 350 12.74 -8.66 -13.45
C VAL A 350 12.46 -7.38 -12.68
N THR A 351 13.32 -6.99 -11.74
CA THR A 351 13.24 -5.69 -11.05
C THR A 351 13.42 -4.53 -12.03
N LEU A 352 14.28 -4.68 -13.04
CA LEU A 352 14.39 -3.73 -14.15
C LEU A 352 13.11 -3.66 -15.01
N GLN A 353 12.37 -4.78 -15.16
CA GLN A 353 11.04 -4.78 -15.81
C GLN A 353 9.97 -4.11 -14.94
N ALA A 354 10.08 -4.14 -13.61
CA ALA A 354 9.20 -3.35 -12.74
C ALA A 354 9.46 -1.84 -12.90
N MET A 355 10.72 -1.41 -13.00
CA MET A 355 11.08 -0.02 -13.37
C MET A 355 10.52 0.38 -14.74
N ASP A 356 10.55 -0.53 -15.72
CA ASP A 356 9.90 -0.34 -17.02
C ASP A 356 8.37 -0.21 -16.88
N ALA A 357 7.72 -1.04 -16.07
CA ALA A 357 6.27 -1.02 -15.87
C ALA A 357 5.82 0.31 -15.23
N LEU A 358 6.52 0.79 -14.19
CA LEU A 358 6.24 2.08 -13.56
C LEU A 358 6.43 3.24 -14.55
N THR A 359 7.63 3.37 -15.13
CA THR A 359 7.94 4.52 -16.02
C THR A 359 7.05 4.57 -17.26
N THR A 360 6.71 3.42 -17.85
CA THR A 360 5.87 3.36 -19.07
C THR A 360 4.41 3.73 -18.79
N ASN A 361 3.92 3.59 -17.55
CA ASN A 361 2.52 3.80 -17.20
C ASN A 361 2.25 5.00 -16.28
N LEU A 362 3.29 5.64 -15.74
CA LEU A 362 3.17 6.75 -14.78
C LEU A 362 4.04 7.98 -15.13
N CYS A 363 4.92 7.93 -16.12
CA CYS A 363 5.73 9.10 -16.51
C CYS A 363 4.97 10.03 -17.49
N GLU A 364 3.84 10.59 -17.06
CA GLU A 364 3.08 11.57 -17.86
C GLU A 364 2.33 12.60 -16.98
N ASP A 365 1.86 13.68 -17.61
CA ASP A 365 1.10 14.77 -16.99
C ASP A 365 -0.10 14.30 -16.14
N ALA A 366 -0.74 13.18 -16.50
CA ALA A 366 -1.84 12.60 -15.74
C ALA A 366 -1.45 12.11 -14.33
N TYR A 367 -0.15 11.95 -14.08
CA TYR A 367 0.46 11.49 -12.83
C TYR A 367 1.58 12.43 -12.37
N TRP A 368 1.43 13.72 -12.69
CA TRP A 368 2.40 14.78 -12.39
C TRP A 368 2.95 14.78 -10.96
N ASN A 369 2.20 14.23 -10.01
CA ASN A 369 2.52 14.17 -8.59
C ASN A 369 3.37 12.95 -8.17
N VAL A 370 3.77 12.07 -9.10
CA VAL A 370 4.78 11.03 -8.82
C VAL A 370 6.15 11.69 -8.74
N VAL A 371 6.77 11.70 -7.56
CA VAL A 371 8.10 12.30 -7.36
C VAL A 371 9.23 11.39 -7.86
N GLY A 372 9.00 10.08 -7.88
CA GLY A 372 9.96 9.09 -8.33
C GLY A 372 9.74 7.72 -7.71
N VAL A 373 10.82 6.95 -7.63
CA VAL A 373 10.82 5.56 -7.14
C VAL A 373 11.84 5.39 -6.02
N ASP A 374 11.44 4.70 -4.95
CA ASP A 374 12.32 4.12 -3.94
C ASP A 374 12.79 2.76 -4.45
N LEU A 375 14.09 2.62 -4.69
CA LEU A 375 14.59 1.62 -5.63
C LEU A 375 14.56 0.19 -5.09
N LYS A 376 14.64 0.03 -3.76
CA LYS A 376 14.40 -1.21 -3.01
C LYS A 376 14.26 -0.86 -1.53
N ASN A 377 13.15 -1.27 -0.90
CA ASN A 377 12.95 -1.17 0.54
C ASN A 377 13.91 -2.05 1.35
N GLU A 378 14.42 -1.51 2.44
CA GLU A 378 15.20 -2.17 3.50
C GLU A 378 16.25 -3.18 2.99
N PRO A 379 17.23 -2.81 2.14
CA PRO A 379 18.29 -3.74 1.77
C PRO A 379 19.04 -4.26 3.02
N TRP A 380 19.13 -5.59 3.15
CA TRP A 380 19.87 -6.26 4.23
C TRP A 380 20.70 -7.41 3.66
N GLN A 381 21.74 -7.85 4.37
CA GLN A 381 22.77 -8.79 3.84
C GLN A 381 23.41 -8.36 2.50
N THR A 382 23.32 -7.06 2.17
CA THR A 382 23.92 -6.39 1.00
C THR A 382 25.17 -5.61 1.42
N THR A 383 26.03 -5.28 0.46
CA THR A 383 27.28 -4.52 0.66
C THR A 383 27.15 -3.12 0.07
N TRP A 384 28.09 -2.22 0.40
CA TRP A 384 28.18 -0.91 -0.25
C TRP A 384 29.62 -0.58 -0.68
N GLY A 385 29.85 -0.48 -1.99
CA GLY A 385 31.12 -0.01 -2.56
C GLY A 385 32.21 -1.07 -2.74
N ASP A 386 31.89 -2.36 -2.69
CA ASP A 386 32.83 -3.45 -2.99
C ASP A 386 32.77 -3.94 -4.46
N ASP A 387 31.90 -3.35 -5.29
CA ASP A 387 31.55 -3.78 -6.66
C ASP A 387 31.02 -5.23 -6.77
N GLY A 388 30.84 -5.92 -5.63
CA GLY A 388 30.41 -7.32 -5.55
C GLY A 388 28.95 -7.53 -5.97
N PRO A 389 28.49 -8.78 -6.19
CA PRO A 389 27.14 -9.05 -6.72
C PRO A 389 26.00 -8.36 -5.97
N LYS A 390 26.11 -8.23 -4.63
CA LYS A 390 25.16 -7.54 -3.73
C LYS A 390 25.55 -6.10 -3.34
N ASP A 391 26.46 -5.45 -4.06
CA ASP A 391 26.77 -4.02 -3.87
C ASP A 391 25.54 -3.15 -4.19
N PHE A 392 24.82 -2.68 -3.17
CA PHE A 392 23.59 -1.91 -3.38
C PHE A 392 23.85 -0.56 -4.03
N ARG A 393 25.04 0.03 -3.87
CA ARG A 393 25.47 1.20 -4.66
C ARG A 393 25.41 0.92 -6.16
N ARG A 394 25.82 -0.28 -6.61
CA ARG A 394 25.71 -0.72 -8.01
C ARG A 394 24.24 -0.97 -8.38
N GLY A 395 23.50 -1.68 -7.53
CA GLY A 395 22.07 -1.98 -7.73
C GLY A 395 21.23 -0.72 -7.92
N ALA A 396 21.26 0.18 -6.94
CA ALA A 396 20.61 1.48 -6.97
C ALA A 396 21.05 2.31 -8.20
N THR A 397 22.35 2.33 -8.54
CA THR A 397 22.83 3.01 -9.76
C THR A 397 22.15 2.48 -11.02
N LEU A 398 22.11 1.15 -11.18
CA LEU A 398 21.54 0.49 -12.36
C LEU A 398 20.01 0.68 -12.46
N LEU A 399 19.31 0.52 -11.35
CA LEU A 399 17.86 0.71 -11.25
C LEU A 399 17.47 2.17 -11.53
N ALA A 400 18.16 3.13 -10.93
CA ALA A 400 17.96 4.56 -11.18
C ALA A 400 18.23 4.94 -12.63
N GLN A 401 19.31 4.42 -13.24
CA GLN A 401 19.61 4.66 -14.65
C GLN A 401 18.52 4.07 -15.56
N ARG A 402 17.98 2.88 -15.26
CA ARG A 402 16.86 2.29 -16.03
C ARG A 402 15.60 3.14 -15.94
N MET A 403 15.28 3.63 -14.74
CA MET A 403 14.15 4.53 -14.50
C MET A 403 14.33 5.86 -15.24
N LEU A 404 15.43 6.58 -15.00
CA LEU A 404 15.67 7.93 -15.53
C LEU A 404 15.84 7.95 -17.06
N ALA A 405 16.31 6.87 -17.68
CA ALA A 405 16.37 6.74 -19.14
C ALA A 405 15.00 6.78 -19.82
N LYS A 406 13.92 6.47 -19.09
CA LYS A 406 12.52 6.65 -19.55
C LYS A 406 11.85 7.87 -18.92
N CYS A 407 12.10 8.13 -17.64
CA CYS A 407 11.49 9.22 -16.91
C CYS A 407 12.53 10.18 -16.30
N PRO A 408 13.15 11.07 -17.10
CA PRO A 408 14.17 12.00 -16.63
C PRO A 408 13.62 13.05 -15.65
N ASN A 409 12.30 13.15 -15.48
CA ASN A 409 11.65 14.08 -14.55
C ASN A 409 11.59 13.58 -13.10
N TRP A 410 11.70 12.27 -12.86
CA TRP A 410 11.64 11.68 -11.51
C TRP A 410 12.94 11.82 -10.72
N LEU A 411 12.86 11.52 -9.42
CA LEU A 411 13.97 11.31 -8.48
C LEU A 411 14.21 9.83 -8.23
N ALA A 412 15.44 9.47 -7.86
CA ALA A 412 15.83 8.16 -7.35
C ALA A 412 16.03 8.25 -5.84
N PHE A 413 15.15 7.61 -5.07
CA PHE A 413 15.27 7.46 -3.63
C PHE A 413 16.09 6.18 -3.33
N VAL A 414 17.12 6.31 -2.50
CA VAL A 414 18.12 5.26 -2.26
C VAL A 414 18.34 5.11 -0.76
N GLU A 415 17.88 3.99 -0.23
CA GLU A 415 18.10 3.58 1.15
C GLU A 415 19.54 3.10 1.39
N GLY A 416 19.85 2.76 2.64
CA GLY A 416 21.11 2.11 3.03
C GLY A 416 21.13 0.59 2.81
N ASN A 417 22.21 -0.05 3.24
CA ASN A 417 22.20 -1.47 3.62
C ASN A 417 21.98 -1.62 5.14
N ALA A 418 22.47 -2.70 5.75
CA ALA A 418 22.61 -2.79 7.20
C ALA A 418 23.75 -3.74 7.62
N GLU A 419 24.68 -3.21 8.41
CA GLU A 419 25.87 -3.92 8.92
C GLU A 419 26.04 -3.71 10.43
N THR A 420 27.05 -4.37 11.03
CA THR A 420 27.38 -4.22 12.45
C THR A 420 28.42 -3.12 12.62
N HIS A 421 28.09 -2.08 13.40
CA HIS A 421 28.92 -0.90 13.61
C HIS A 421 29.21 -0.64 15.09
N SER A 422 30.22 0.20 15.33
CA SER A 422 30.70 0.60 16.65
C SER A 422 30.82 2.12 16.73
N ILE A 423 29.97 2.76 17.54
CA ILE A 423 30.00 4.21 17.79
C ILE A 423 30.47 4.48 19.22
N THR A 424 31.16 5.60 19.47
CA THR A 424 31.50 6.05 20.82
C THR A 424 30.81 7.37 21.13
N ILE A 425 29.89 7.35 22.09
CA ILE A 425 29.05 8.49 22.47
C ILE A 425 29.38 8.83 23.93
N ASN A 426 29.81 10.07 24.20
CA ASN A 426 30.23 10.55 25.53
C ASN A 426 31.28 9.67 26.25
N GLY A 427 32.10 8.95 25.50
CA GLY A 427 33.12 8.02 26.03
C GLY A 427 32.63 6.58 26.23
N THR A 428 31.33 6.31 26.12
CA THR A 428 30.78 4.95 26.11
C THR A 428 30.77 4.42 24.67
N ARG A 429 31.37 3.26 24.44
CA ARG A 429 31.24 2.54 23.16
C ARG A 429 29.93 1.75 23.14
N PHE A 430 29.20 1.86 22.03
CA PHE A 430 28.03 1.05 21.71
C PHE A 430 28.33 0.27 20.44
N ASP A 431 28.16 -1.05 20.52
CA ASP A 431 28.11 -1.93 19.34
C ASP A 431 26.65 -2.18 18.99
N TYR A 432 26.32 -1.99 17.72
CA TYR A 432 24.96 -2.00 17.22
C TYR A 432 24.91 -2.60 15.80
N TYR A 433 23.71 -3.01 15.38
CA TYR A 433 23.42 -3.37 13.99
C TYR A 433 22.50 -2.29 13.43
N ASP A 434 22.69 -1.85 12.19
CA ASP A 434 21.85 -0.80 11.60
C ASP A 434 20.37 -1.21 11.57
N TRP A 435 19.50 -0.21 11.44
CA TRP A 435 18.17 -0.46 10.86
C TRP A 435 18.35 -0.90 9.41
N TRP A 436 17.58 -1.88 8.94
CA TRP A 436 17.57 -2.21 7.51
C TRP A 436 17.19 -0.97 6.70
N GLY A 437 17.85 -0.73 5.57
CA GLY A 437 17.72 0.53 4.82
C GLY A 437 18.31 1.76 5.51
N GLY A 438 18.92 1.63 6.70
CA GLY A 438 19.54 2.74 7.44
C GLY A 438 21.03 2.95 7.19
N GLY A 439 21.77 1.89 6.84
CA GLY A 439 23.23 1.90 6.73
C GLY A 439 23.76 2.63 5.50
N LEU A 440 24.24 3.87 5.67
CA LEU A 440 24.84 4.70 4.62
C LEU A 440 26.24 5.20 4.99
N GLN A 441 26.91 4.59 5.96
CA GLN A 441 28.25 4.92 6.45
C GLN A 441 29.30 4.93 5.32
N ALA A 442 29.17 4.05 4.33
CA ALA A 442 30.05 3.96 3.16
C ALA A 442 29.64 4.86 1.98
N ALA A 443 28.46 5.48 2.02
CA ALA A 443 27.89 6.19 0.87
C ALA A 443 28.65 7.47 0.50
N GLY A 444 29.29 8.15 1.45
CA GLY A 444 30.06 9.37 1.21
C GLY A 444 31.54 9.15 0.88
N THR A 445 32.04 7.92 0.99
CA THR A 445 33.38 7.51 0.52
C THR A 445 33.29 6.74 -0.80
N SER A 446 32.21 5.98 -1.01
CA SER A 446 31.85 5.29 -2.25
C SER A 446 30.52 5.80 -2.82
N PRO A 447 30.44 7.07 -3.29
CA PRO A 447 29.18 7.70 -3.72
C PRO A 447 28.67 7.26 -5.09
N ILE A 448 27.34 7.37 -5.27
CA ILE A 448 26.69 7.24 -6.58
C ILE A 448 26.83 8.56 -7.36
N THR A 449 27.90 8.68 -8.14
CA THR A 449 28.24 9.91 -8.89
C THR A 449 27.46 10.09 -10.19
N THR A 450 26.78 9.05 -10.68
CA THR A 450 26.11 9.06 -12.00
C THR A 450 24.66 9.57 -11.99
N LEU A 451 24.16 10.00 -10.83
CA LEU A 451 22.79 10.51 -10.63
C LEU A 451 22.76 12.00 -10.23
N PRO A 452 23.48 12.91 -10.94
CA PRO A 452 23.59 14.31 -10.54
C PRO A 452 22.21 14.98 -10.50
N THR A 453 21.93 15.68 -9.40
CA THR A 453 20.62 16.31 -9.09
C THR A 453 19.42 15.34 -8.98
N LYS A 454 19.63 14.03 -9.05
CA LYS A 454 18.55 13.02 -9.06
C LYS A 454 18.54 12.05 -7.89
N LEU A 455 19.67 11.90 -7.20
CA LEU A 455 19.81 11.08 -6.00
C LEU A 455 19.21 11.77 -4.76
N VAL A 456 18.35 11.05 -4.03
CA VAL A 456 17.92 11.37 -2.66
C VAL A 456 18.28 10.16 -1.80
N TYR A 457 18.91 10.38 -0.64
CA TYR A 457 19.10 9.29 0.32
C TYR A 457 17.84 9.13 1.17
N ALA A 458 17.37 7.90 1.31
CA ALA A 458 16.06 7.53 1.85
C ALA A 458 16.09 6.75 3.20
N PRO A 459 17.05 6.98 4.12
CA PRO A 459 17.34 6.05 5.21
C PRO A 459 16.17 5.80 6.17
N HIS A 460 16.12 4.59 6.71
CA HIS A 460 15.16 4.21 7.75
C HIS A 460 15.74 4.44 9.16
N TYR A 461 14.89 4.86 10.11
CA TYR A 461 15.29 4.96 11.51
C TYR A 461 14.13 4.73 12.48
N TYR A 462 14.29 3.74 13.37
CA TYR A 462 13.23 3.23 14.22
C TYR A 462 13.48 3.39 15.74
N ASN A 463 12.51 2.93 16.54
CA ASN A 463 12.50 3.00 18.00
C ASN A 463 12.54 1.58 18.64
N PRO A 464 12.63 1.45 19.99
CA PRO A 464 12.79 0.15 20.65
C PRO A 464 11.69 -0.88 20.39
N SER A 465 10.51 -0.49 19.90
CA SER A 465 9.42 -1.47 19.64
C SER A 465 9.62 -2.29 18.37
N VAL A 466 10.46 -1.81 17.45
CA VAL A 466 10.92 -2.58 16.28
C VAL A 466 12.04 -3.51 16.72
N TYR A 467 13.08 -2.95 17.37
CA TYR A 467 14.14 -3.73 18.01
C TYR A 467 14.74 -2.95 19.19
N PRO A 468 14.96 -3.56 20.37
CA PRO A 468 15.47 -2.86 21.54
C PRO A 468 17.01 -2.77 21.45
N GLN A 469 17.45 -1.83 20.62
CA GLN A 469 18.85 -1.49 20.39
C GLN A 469 19.54 -1.07 21.68
N SER A 470 20.76 -1.57 21.91
CA SER A 470 21.56 -1.36 23.13
C SER A 470 21.81 0.12 23.43
N PHE A 471 21.99 0.95 22.40
CA PHE A 471 22.25 2.38 22.54
C PHE A 471 21.03 3.19 23.00
N LEU A 472 19.79 2.70 22.82
CA LEU A 472 18.57 3.44 23.20
C LEU A 472 18.30 3.44 24.72
N VAL A 473 19.15 2.79 25.52
CA VAL A 473 19.10 2.77 26.99
C VAL A 473 20.47 3.18 27.57
N SER A 474 20.49 3.76 28.77
CA SER A 474 21.72 4.20 29.44
C SER A 474 22.59 3.05 29.93
N SER A 475 21.96 1.90 30.16
CA SER A 475 22.59 0.64 30.55
C SER A 475 21.61 -0.51 30.35
N ALA A 476 22.12 -1.70 30.09
CA ALA A 476 21.42 -2.97 30.22
C ALA A 476 22.40 -4.04 30.75
N ALA A 477 21.88 -5.07 31.41
CA ALA A 477 22.64 -6.29 31.65
C ALA A 477 22.85 -7.05 30.34
N PRO A 478 23.96 -7.81 30.18
CA PRO A 478 24.18 -8.61 28.99
C PRO A 478 22.99 -9.53 28.67
N ARG A 479 22.60 -9.55 27.39
CA ARG A 479 21.68 -10.54 26.85
C ARG A 479 22.28 -11.94 26.97
N LYS A 480 21.43 -12.95 27.11
CA LYS A 480 21.81 -14.35 26.94
C LYS A 480 21.92 -14.67 25.43
N ALA A 481 22.61 -15.76 25.09
CA ALA A 481 22.59 -16.29 23.73
C ALA A 481 21.14 -16.56 23.27
N GLY A 482 20.79 -16.12 22.06
CA GLY A 482 19.42 -16.22 21.52
C GLY A 482 18.37 -15.29 22.15
N GLU A 483 18.75 -14.35 23.03
CA GLU A 483 17.83 -13.38 23.64
C GLU A 483 17.80 -12.07 22.83
N THR A 484 16.60 -11.62 22.47
CA THR A 484 16.39 -10.37 21.70
C THR A 484 16.01 -9.16 22.56
N VAL A 485 15.54 -9.38 23.79
CA VAL A 485 15.16 -8.33 24.75
C VAL A 485 16.36 -7.76 25.53
N LEU A 486 16.20 -6.57 26.11
CA LEU A 486 17.17 -5.97 27.03
C LEU A 486 16.81 -6.29 28.49
N ARG A 487 17.80 -6.76 29.27
CA ARG A 487 17.60 -7.14 30.68
C ARG A 487 18.03 -6.03 31.63
N ASN A 488 17.27 -5.80 32.70
CA ASN A 488 17.59 -4.83 33.76
C ASN A 488 18.04 -3.46 33.22
N TYR A 489 17.36 -2.94 32.19
CA TYR A 489 17.79 -1.72 31.52
C TYR A 489 17.46 -0.47 32.35
N THR A 490 18.02 0.67 31.95
CA THR A 490 17.69 2.00 32.50
C THR A 490 17.55 2.98 31.35
N GLU A 491 16.49 3.78 31.35
CA GLU A 491 16.22 4.72 30.26
C GLU A 491 17.04 6.01 30.41
N TRP A 492 17.55 6.51 29.29
CA TRP A 492 18.20 7.83 29.21
C TRP A 492 17.28 8.97 29.65
N GLY A 493 17.88 10.06 30.15
CA GLY A 493 17.23 11.37 30.22
C GLY A 493 17.05 11.99 28.83
N ASP A 494 16.28 13.08 28.75
CA ASP A 494 15.91 13.70 27.46
C ASP A 494 17.11 14.34 26.72
N ALA A 495 18.12 14.79 27.46
CA ALA A 495 19.33 15.38 26.89
C ALA A 495 20.26 14.29 26.32
N GLU A 496 20.41 13.19 27.05
CA GLU A 496 21.24 12.05 26.70
C GLU A 496 20.62 11.25 25.54
N LEU A 497 19.30 10.98 25.59
CA LEU A 497 18.60 10.31 24.50
C LEU A 497 18.65 11.13 23.20
N ARG A 498 18.55 12.47 23.30
CA ARG A 498 18.76 13.37 22.16
C ARG A 498 20.17 13.21 21.59
N GLN A 499 21.20 13.29 22.43
CA GLN A 499 22.59 13.14 21.98
C GLN A 499 22.83 11.78 21.32
N VAL A 500 22.28 10.70 21.88
CA VAL A 500 22.36 9.36 21.31
C VAL A 500 21.70 9.28 19.94
N VAL A 501 20.41 9.62 19.84
CA VAL A 501 19.65 9.50 18.57
C VAL A 501 20.20 10.43 17.49
N SER A 502 20.65 11.63 17.86
CA SER A 502 21.36 12.51 16.92
C SER A 502 22.72 11.93 16.49
N ALA A 503 23.48 11.29 17.39
CA ALA A 503 24.78 10.72 17.05
C ALA A 503 24.66 9.49 16.14
N THR A 504 23.76 8.55 16.44
CA THR A 504 23.55 7.35 15.60
C THR A 504 22.94 7.71 14.24
N ALA A 505 21.96 8.61 14.17
CA ALA A 505 21.44 9.10 12.90
C ALA A 505 22.50 9.86 12.08
N GLN A 506 23.40 10.60 12.73
CA GLN A 506 24.51 11.30 12.07
C GLN A 506 25.57 10.34 11.53
N ASP A 507 25.87 9.26 12.27
CA ASP A 507 26.83 8.20 11.91
C ASP A 507 26.30 7.36 10.74
N MET A 508 25.07 6.84 10.86
CA MET A 508 24.39 6.05 9.81
C MET A 508 24.28 6.81 8.48
N PHE A 509 23.79 8.06 8.49
CA PHE A 509 23.48 8.79 7.25
C PHE A 509 23.62 10.32 7.31
N GLY A 510 23.41 10.94 8.48
CA GLY A 510 23.24 12.39 8.60
C GLY A 510 24.47 13.21 8.19
N TYR A 511 25.66 12.61 8.14
CA TYR A 511 26.87 13.25 7.63
C TYR A 511 26.80 13.59 6.12
N LEU A 512 25.99 12.88 5.33
CA LEU A 512 25.84 13.11 3.87
C LEU A 512 25.27 14.49 3.53
N ARG A 513 24.58 15.13 4.49
CA ARG A 513 24.12 16.53 4.40
C ARG A 513 25.27 17.50 4.15
N ALA A 514 26.42 17.27 4.81
CA ALA A 514 27.62 18.10 4.65
C ALA A 514 28.28 17.93 3.26
N GLN A 515 27.93 16.87 2.54
CA GLN A 515 28.33 16.62 1.15
C GLN A 515 27.30 17.16 0.13
N GLY A 516 26.20 17.78 0.60
CA GLY A 516 25.19 18.42 -0.24
C GLY A 516 24.06 17.51 -0.72
N HIS A 517 24.01 16.25 -0.27
CA HIS A 517 22.91 15.34 -0.58
C HIS A 517 21.64 15.68 0.20
N ALA A 518 20.47 15.63 -0.45
CA ALA A 518 19.20 15.66 0.25
C ALA A 518 18.93 14.32 0.93
N ILE A 519 18.52 14.37 2.20
CA ILE A 519 18.07 13.19 2.96
C ILE A 519 16.59 13.34 3.29
N VAL A 520 15.83 12.28 3.04
CA VAL A 520 14.44 12.10 3.46
C VAL A 520 14.38 10.79 4.22
N PHE A 521 13.74 10.73 5.39
CA PHE A 521 13.59 9.43 6.06
C PHE A 521 12.58 8.59 5.26
N GLY A 522 13.01 7.45 4.69
CA GLY A 522 12.14 6.55 3.93
C GLY A 522 11.05 5.98 4.83
N GLU A 523 11.44 5.57 6.03
CA GLU A 523 10.55 5.20 7.11
C GLU A 523 11.07 5.69 8.47
N PHE A 524 10.16 6.15 9.32
CA PHE A 524 10.41 6.33 10.75
C PHE A 524 9.13 6.04 11.53
N GLY A 525 9.24 5.38 12.69
CA GLY A 525 8.05 5.02 13.45
C GLY A 525 8.33 4.07 14.62
N GLY A 526 7.37 3.19 14.89
CA GLY A 526 7.28 2.40 16.11
C GLY A 526 6.01 2.70 16.91
N LEU A 527 5.83 2.00 18.03
CA LEU A 527 4.81 2.30 19.02
C LEU A 527 5.03 3.72 19.59
N PHE A 528 3.95 4.46 19.79
CA PHE A 528 4.00 5.88 20.17
C PHE A 528 3.00 6.23 21.27
N ALA A 529 1.72 5.87 21.10
CA ALA A 529 0.67 6.01 22.11
C ALA A 529 0.61 4.78 23.02
N LEU A 530 0.97 3.59 22.51
CA LEU A 530 1.02 2.34 23.27
C LEU A 530 2.34 2.11 24.02
N ASP A 531 3.30 3.04 23.92
CA ASP A 531 4.63 2.92 24.54
C ASP A 531 4.53 2.64 26.05
N ALA A 532 4.98 1.45 26.46
CA ALA A 532 4.94 0.97 27.84
C ALA A 532 6.17 1.39 28.67
N HIS A 533 7.20 1.98 28.06
CA HIS A 533 8.40 2.39 28.80
C HIS A 533 8.06 3.44 29.89
N PRO A 534 8.63 3.35 31.10
CA PRO A 534 8.46 4.34 32.16
C PRO A 534 8.74 5.80 31.76
N HIS A 535 9.84 6.08 31.06
CA HIS A 535 10.19 7.41 30.53
C HIS A 535 9.77 7.60 29.06
N LYS A 536 8.94 6.71 28.50
CA LYS A 536 8.43 6.79 27.12
C LYS A 536 9.53 6.88 26.04
N THR A 537 10.56 6.03 26.14
CA THR A 537 11.67 6.06 25.17
C THR A 537 11.24 5.81 23.72
N SER A 538 10.28 4.94 23.43
CA SER A 538 9.78 4.74 22.05
C SER A 538 9.13 6.01 21.49
N GLN A 539 8.29 6.66 22.29
CA GLN A 539 7.67 7.95 21.94
C GLN A 539 8.71 9.07 21.79
N ARG A 540 9.69 9.14 22.69
CA ARG A 540 10.77 10.15 22.64
C ARG A 540 11.68 9.99 21.41
N VAL A 541 12.02 8.77 21.01
CA VAL A 541 12.82 8.52 19.80
C VAL A 541 12.10 9.03 18.54
N VAL A 542 10.81 8.72 18.36
CA VAL A 542 10.04 9.23 17.21
C VAL A 542 9.95 10.77 17.22
N ASN A 543 9.75 11.37 18.40
CA ASN A 543 9.82 12.83 18.55
C ASN A 543 11.20 13.40 18.22
N LEU A 544 12.29 12.66 18.42
CA LEU A 544 13.65 13.07 18.07
C LEU A 544 13.93 12.92 16.57
N CYS A 545 13.45 11.85 15.91
CA CYS A 545 13.50 11.73 14.45
C CYS A 545 12.82 12.93 13.77
N MET A 546 11.62 13.31 14.23
CA MET A 546 10.93 14.50 13.72
C MET A 546 11.68 15.82 13.95
N GLN A 547 12.48 15.93 15.03
CA GLN A 547 13.33 17.11 15.27
C GLN A 547 14.57 17.12 14.36
N ILE A 548 15.19 15.96 14.14
CA ILE A 548 16.32 15.80 13.21
C ILE A 548 15.89 16.19 11.78
N MET A 549 14.70 15.78 11.34
CA MET A 549 14.13 16.20 10.03
C MET A 549 13.94 17.71 9.85
N MET A 550 13.96 18.51 10.93
CA MET A 550 13.91 19.98 10.87
C MET A 550 15.28 20.64 10.79
N GLU A 551 16.37 19.89 10.96
CA GLU A 551 17.73 20.41 10.78
C GLU A 551 18.04 20.68 9.30
N GLN A 552 18.97 21.62 9.05
CA GLN A 552 19.44 21.91 7.70
C GLN A 552 20.01 20.66 7.02
N GLY A 553 19.64 20.44 5.75
CA GLY A 553 20.08 19.32 4.91
C GLY A 553 19.14 18.10 4.93
N TYR A 554 18.15 18.06 5.82
CA TYR A 554 17.02 17.14 5.68
C TYR A 554 15.88 17.80 4.88
N SER A 555 15.11 16.97 4.18
CA SER A 555 13.94 17.36 3.39
C SER A 555 12.64 16.69 3.88
N GLY A 556 12.61 16.21 5.13
CA GLY A 556 11.45 15.57 5.76
C GLY A 556 11.54 14.04 5.84
N GLY A 557 10.39 13.36 5.80
CA GLY A 557 10.32 11.90 5.92
C GLY A 557 8.90 11.34 5.86
N TYR A 558 8.77 10.02 5.74
CA TYR A 558 7.49 9.30 5.79
C TYR A 558 7.32 8.54 7.11
N MET A 559 6.24 8.85 7.83
CA MET A 559 5.92 8.12 9.06
C MET A 559 5.39 6.72 8.73
N TRP A 560 5.92 5.70 9.38
CA TRP A 560 5.44 4.32 9.32
C TRP A 560 4.51 4.00 10.51
N ALA A 561 3.20 3.81 10.32
CA ALA A 561 2.42 3.92 9.08
C ALA A 561 1.01 4.48 9.32
N LEU A 562 0.29 4.77 8.24
CA LEU A 562 -1.15 5.08 8.29
C LEU A 562 -1.94 3.90 8.90
N ASN A 563 -1.55 2.69 8.50
CA ASN A 563 -2.20 1.42 8.77
C ASN A 563 -2.17 1.03 10.26
N PRO A 564 -3.31 0.73 10.91
CA PRO A 564 -3.34 0.15 12.25
C PRO A 564 -2.71 -1.25 12.31
N GLU A 565 -2.57 -1.96 11.19
CA GLU A 565 -1.98 -3.31 11.12
C GLU A 565 -0.45 -3.34 11.21
N SER A 566 0.23 -2.19 11.32
CA SER A 566 1.69 -2.13 11.47
C SER A 566 2.14 -2.86 12.74
N GLY A 567 3.05 -3.82 12.59
CA GLY A 567 3.47 -4.75 13.64
C GLY A 567 4.74 -4.36 14.39
N TYR A 568 4.76 -4.64 15.70
CA TYR A 568 5.90 -4.37 16.57
C TYR A 568 6.15 -5.51 17.55
N GLY A 569 7.42 -5.88 17.74
CA GLY A 569 7.84 -7.07 18.48
C GLY A 569 8.13 -6.85 19.97
N PHE A 570 8.27 -5.60 20.44
CA PHE A 570 8.74 -5.30 21.79
C PHE A 570 7.97 -4.16 22.46
N ASN A 571 7.53 -4.32 23.71
CA ASN A 571 6.93 -3.25 24.50
C ASN A 571 6.84 -3.57 26.01
N PRO A 572 7.69 -2.98 26.88
CA PRO A 572 8.87 -2.17 26.58
C PRO A 572 10.08 -3.05 26.21
N SER A 573 11.29 -2.51 26.26
CA SER A 573 12.52 -3.17 25.78
C SER A 573 12.89 -4.51 26.43
N ASP A 574 12.30 -4.87 27.58
CA ASP A 574 12.49 -6.16 28.27
C ASP A 574 11.45 -7.23 27.88
N THR A 575 10.41 -6.85 27.13
CA THR A 575 9.20 -7.65 26.93
C THR A 575 8.94 -7.82 25.43
N ALA A 576 9.27 -9.00 24.90
CA ALA A 576 8.88 -9.41 23.56
C ALA A 576 7.40 -9.83 23.50
N GLY A 577 6.76 -9.67 22.33
CA GLY A 577 5.35 -9.96 22.12
C GLY A 577 4.86 -9.52 20.75
N TYR A 578 3.60 -9.12 20.65
CA TYR A 578 3.05 -8.50 19.44
C TYR A 578 2.08 -7.38 19.79
N TRP A 579 2.34 -6.20 19.25
CA TRP A 579 1.49 -5.02 19.31
C TRP A 579 1.31 -4.45 17.91
N THR A 580 0.20 -3.76 17.68
CA THR A 580 -0.04 -3.05 16.42
C THR A 580 -0.44 -1.60 16.69
N GLU A 581 0.12 -0.66 15.93
CA GLU A 581 -0.16 0.77 16.06
C GLU A 581 0.13 1.53 14.75
N GLY A 582 -0.83 2.34 14.31
CA GLY A 582 -0.68 3.28 13.21
C GLY A 582 -1.31 4.65 13.52
N LEU A 583 -1.40 5.51 12.51
CA LEU A 583 -2.11 6.78 12.63
C LEU A 583 -3.63 6.62 12.73
N LEU A 584 -4.19 5.58 12.09
CA LEU A 584 -5.58 5.17 12.28
C LEU A 584 -5.66 4.03 13.30
N GLN A 585 -6.84 3.87 13.89
CA GLN A 585 -7.21 2.76 14.77
C GLN A 585 -7.71 1.56 13.94
N PRO A 586 -7.76 0.32 14.49
CA PRO A 586 -8.13 -0.91 13.76
C PRO A 586 -9.48 -0.92 13.02
N ASN A 587 -10.37 0.05 13.25
CA ASN A 587 -11.60 0.22 12.47
C ASN A 587 -11.44 1.07 11.20
N TRP A 588 -10.23 1.59 10.93
CA TRP A 588 -9.90 2.52 9.85
C TRP A 588 -10.69 3.83 9.85
N ARG A 589 -11.20 4.25 11.02
CA ARG A 589 -12.04 5.46 11.17
C ARG A 589 -11.57 6.34 12.29
N ASP A 590 -11.38 5.78 13.48
CA ASP A 590 -10.91 6.57 14.60
C ASP A 590 -9.42 6.84 14.45
N VAL A 591 -8.98 8.04 14.85
CA VAL A 591 -7.59 8.47 14.70
C VAL A 591 -6.83 8.24 16.00
N ASN A 592 -5.59 7.79 15.88
CA ASN A 592 -4.61 7.85 16.96
C ASN A 592 -4.21 9.30 17.23
N ASN A 593 -5.07 10.03 17.94
CA ASN A 593 -4.92 11.47 18.16
C ASN A 593 -3.61 11.83 18.88
N VAL A 594 -3.08 10.94 19.74
CA VAL A 594 -1.77 11.14 20.40
C VAL A 594 -0.63 11.18 19.37
N TYR A 595 -0.66 10.27 18.39
CA TYR A 595 0.34 10.25 17.31
C TYR A 595 0.10 11.37 16.28
N LEU A 596 -1.17 11.65 15.93
CA LEU A 596 -1.51 12.75 15.03
C LEU A 596 -1.08 14.12 15.59
N ASP A 597 -1.35 14.38 16.86
CA ASP A 597 -1.00 15.64 17.53
C ASP A 597 0.53 15.83 17.54
N ALA A 598 1.31 14.78 17.77
CA ALA A 598 2.76 14.81 17.68
C ALA A 598 3.26 15.08 16.25
N LEU A 599 2.63 14.45 15.24
CA LEU A 599 2.97 14.63 13.83
C LEU A 599 2.65 16.04 13.29
N ARG A 600 1.89 16.88 14.03
CA ARG A 600 1.80 18.33 13.74
C ARG A 600 3.11 19.08 13.96
N ALA A 601 4.11 18.50 14.65
CA ALA A 601 5.44 19.07 14.72
C ALA A 601 6.04 19.30 13.31
N LEU A 602 5.81 18.35 12.40
CA LEU A 602 6.28 18.41 11.01
C LEU A 602 5.58 19.48 10.16
N ASP A 603 4.47 20.07 10.60
CA ASP A 603 3.84 21.22 9.91
C ASP A 603 4.76 22.46 9.87
N ARG A 604 5.84 22.43 10.67
CA ARG A 604 6.89 23.46 10.74
C ARG A 604 8.09 23.19 9.83
N LEU A 605 8.10 22.09 9.06
CA LEU A 605 9.17 21.76 8.12
C LEU A 605 9.39 22.93 7.12
N PRO A 606 10.64 23.40 6.93
CA PRO A 606 10.95 24.40 5.92
C PRO A 606 10.42 23.99 4.54
N HIS A 607 9.77 24.93 3.84
CA HIS A 607 9.19 24.71 2.50
C HIS A 607 8.04 23.70 2.39
N LEU A 608 7.52 23.12 3.47
CA LEU A 608 6.33 22.26 3.42
C LEU A 608 5.15 22.95 2.71
N ARG A 609 4.52 22.22 1.78
CA ARG A 609 3.42 22.70 0.93
C ARG A 609 2.72 21.54 0.21
N ARG A 610 1.52 21.79 -0.32
CA ARG A 610 0.95 20.97 -1.41
C ARG A 610 1.95 20.94 -2.57
N PHE A 611 2.14 19.78 -3.19
CA PHE A 611 3.06 19.68 -4.34
C PHE A 611 2.56 20.58 -5.49
N PRO A 612 3.46 21.29 -6.21
CA PRO A 612 3.03 22.32 -7.14
C PRO A 612 2.57 21.73 -8.48
N CYS A 613 1.29 21.86 -8.76
CA CYS A 613 0.72 21.73 -10.10
C CYS A 613 1.15 22.94 -10.93
N PHE A 614 1.91 22.71 -12.01
CA PHE A 614 2.26 23.74 -13.00
C PHE A 614 1.41 23.54 -14.26
N THR A 615 0.83 24.59 -14.83
CA THR A 615 -0.05 24.53 -16.03
C THR A 615 0.56 25.25 -17.21
#